data_AF-E4Y7F6-F1
#
_entry.id   AF-E4Y7F6-F1
#
_cell.length_a   1.000
_cell.length_b   1.000
_cell.length_c   1.000
_cell.angle_alpha   90.00
_cell.angle_beta   90.00
_cell.angle_gamma   90.00
#
_symmetry.space_group_name_H-M   'P 1'
#
loop_
_entity.id
_entity.type
_entity.pdbx_description
1 polymer ?
#
loop_
_entity_poly.entity_id
_entity_poly.type
_entity_poly.pdbx_seq_one_letter_code
_entity_poly.pdbx_strand_id
1 'polypeptide(L)'
;MEDFRDTIVGLDCEMVGVNNGWPKVSVLARACVVSGHGEVLIDEYCSSNQKVTDYRTAISGIEEKHMKNAQDFSALQLKVKNAIAGKIVVGHGLTHDFECLKIDHPELMKRDTAEYFNGFLRTNKKPGLKALAKNQLGQEIQNGAHSPSIDAKAALAIYVKNRKEWEEKPMNYGRFYDYDYDDYDYDYY
;
A
#
# COMPACT_ATOMS: atom_id res chain seq x y z
N MET A 1 -12.82 -15.70 -21.87
CA MET A 1 -13.17 -14.59 -20.95
C MET A 1 -11.89 -14.25 -20.24
N GLU A 2 -11.46 -12.99 -20.22
CA GLU A 2 -10.24 -12.58 -19.53
C GLU A 2 -10.41 -12.84 -18.03
N ASP A 3 -9.44 -13.47 -17.39
CA ASP A 3 -9.48 -13.69 -15.94
C ASP A 3 -9.27 -12.33 -15.27
N PHE A 4 -10.16 -11.93 -14.36
CA PHE A 4 -10.01 -10.67 -13.65
C PHE A 4 -8.70 -10.60 -12.86
N ARG A 5 -8.12 -11.76 -12.49
CA ARG A 5 -6.81 -11.80 -11.84
C ARG A 5 -5.70 -11.23 -12.72
N ASP A 6 -5.86 -11.22 -14.04
CA ASP A 6 -4.91 -10.61 -14.95
C ASP A 6 -4.96 -9.07 -14.89
N THR A 7 -6.00 -8.46 -14.30
CA THR A 7 -6.17 -7.00 -14.21
C THR A 7 -5.76 -6.42 -12.87
N ILE A 8 -5.32 -7.25 -11.92
CA ILE A 8 -4.95 -6.83 -10.57
C ILE A 8 -3.52 -7.24 -10.21
N VAL A 9 -2.91 -6.48 -9.31
CA VAL A 9 -1.60 -6.77 -8.70
C VAL A 9 -1.62 -6.45 -7.21
N GLY A 10 -0.85 -7.18 -6.42
CA GLY A 10 -0.57 -6.84 -5.03
C GLY A 10 0.71 -6.01 -4.91
N LEU A 11 0.74 -5.02 -4.02
CA LEU A 11 1.89 -4.17 -3.73
C LEU A 11 2.12 -4.09 -2.22
N ASP A 12 3.38 -4.18 -1.82
CA ASP A 12 3.84 -3.85 -0.47
C ASP A 12 5.31 -3.39 -0.50
N CYS A 13 5.65 -2.38 0.30
CA CYS A 13 6.99 -1.83 0.41
C CYS A 13 7.50 -1.87 1.85
N GLU A 14 8.81 -2.10 1.98
CA GLU A 14 9.53 -1.87 3.22
C GLU A 14 10.29 -0.56 3.15
N MET A 15 10.27 0.20 4.25
CA MET A 15 10.90 1.51 4.34
C MET A 15 11.84 1.63 5.53
N VAL A 16 12.86 2.47 5.37
CA VAL A 16 13.84 2.83 6.42
C VAL A 16 13.80 4.32 6.72
N GLY A 17 14.23 4.72 7.92
CA GLY A 17 14.35 6.11 8.33
C GLY A 17 15.66 6.75 7.88
N VAL A 18 15.61 8.01 7.43
CA VAL A 18 16.79 8.78 6.96
C VAL A 18 17.05 10.07 7.74
N ASN A 19 16.24 10.35 8.76
CA ASN A 19 16.46 11.48 9.66
C ASN A 19 16.20 11.09 11.12
N ASN A 20 16.74 11.91 12.03
CA ASN A 20 16.53 11.78 13.48
C ASN A 20 15.57 12.84 14.03
N GLY A 21 15.10 13.75 13.17
CA GLY A 21 14.24 14.88 13.53
C GLY A 21 12.76 14.61 13.26
N TRP A 22 11.93 15.60 13.61
CA TRP A 22 10.51 15.61 13.32
C TRP A 22 10.21 16.58 12.16
N PRO A 23 9.35 16.21 11.19
CA PRO A 23 8.70 14.90 11.05
C PRO A 23 9.71 13.80 10.66
N LYS A 24 9.43 12.55 11.05
CA LYS A 24 10.20 11.39 10.61
C LYS A 24 10.06 11.22 9.09
N VAL A 25 11.15 10.92 8.41
CA VAL A 25 11.19 10.69 6.96
C VAL A 25 11.52 9.23 6.70
N SER A 26 10.64 8.56 5.97
CA SER A 26 10.83 7.18 5.51
C SER A 26 11.18 7.19 4.02
N VAL A 27 12.10 6.33 3.61
CA VAL A 27 12.44 6.09 2.20
C VAL A 27 12.32 4.62 1.86
N LEU A 28 12.03 4.32 0.60
CA LEU A 28 11.95 2.95 0.08
C LEU A 28 13.25 2.18 0.33
N ALA A 29 13.13 0.95 0.80
CA ALA A 29 14.25 0.03 0.95
C ALA A 29 14.02 -1.32 0.25
N ARG A 30 12.76 -1.72 0.05
CA ARG A 30 12.37 -2.89 -0.74
C ARG A 30 10.96 -2.71 -1.28
N ALA A 31 10.70 -3.12 -2.50
CA ALA A 31 9.36 -3.16 -3.07
C ALA A 31 9.04 -4.57 -3.54
N CYS A 32 7.82 -5.04 -3.28
CA CYS A 32 7.30 -6.27 -3.85
C CYS A 32 6.03 -6.01 -4.64
N VAL A 33 5.98 -6.55 -5.86
CA VAL A 33 4.77 -6.60 -6.68
C VAL A 33 4.45 -8.06 -6.98
N VAL A 34 3.22 -8.47 -6.73
CA VAL A 34 2.73 -9.83 -7.03
C VAL A 34 1.60 -9.78 -8.05
N SER A 35 1.55 -10.74 -8.96
CA SER A 35 0.45 -10.88 -9.92
C SER A 35 -0.86 -11.25 -9.20
N GLY A 36 -2.01 -11.06 -9.85
CA GLY A 36 -3.30 -11.54 -9.33
C GLY A 36 -3.38 -13.06 -9.11
N HIS A 37 -2.43 -13.82 -9.65
CA HIS A 37 -2.26 -15.25 -9.44
C HIS A 37 -1.30 -15.60 -8.29
N GLY A 38 -0.68 -14.59 -7.67
CA GLY A 38 0.22 -14.76 -6.52
C GLY A 38 1.68 -15.02 -6.89
N GLU A 39 2.05 -14.88 -8.15
CA GLU A 39 3.44 -14.95 -8.61
C GLU A 39 4.17 -13.65 -8.26
N VAL A 40 5.42 -13.74 -7.85
CA VAL A 40 6.24 -12.56 -7.52
C VAL A 40 6.79 -11.99 -8.83
N LEU A 41 6.38 -10.77 -9.17
CA LEU A 41 6.83 -10.04 -10.36
C LEU A 41 8.06 -9.19 -10.04
N ILE A 42 8.06 -8.56 -8.86
CA ILE A 42 9.15 -7.75 -8.33
C ILE A 42 9.30 -8.13 -6.85
N ASP A 43 10.52 -8.34 -6.39
CA ASP A 43 10.88 -8.41 -4.98
C ASP A 43 12.35 -8.00 -4.84
N GLU A 44 12.56 -6.69 -4.80
CA GLU A 44 13.89 -6.13 -4.97
C GLU A 44 14.18 -5.03 -3.96
N TYR A 45 15.43 -4.97 -3.50
CA TYR A 45 15.93 -3.92 -2.61
C TYR A 45 16.25 -2.62 -3.36
N CYS A 46 16.25 -1.52 -2.63
CA CYS A 46 16.57 -0.17 -3.10
C CYS A 46 17.75 0.41 -2.30
N SER A 47 18.69 1.06 -2.99
CA SER A 47 19.70 1.90 -2.34
C SER A 47 19.06 3.22 -1.88
N SER A 48 19.72 3.90 -0.93
CA SER A 48 19.31 5.23 -0.48
C SER A 48 20.45 6.22 -0.72
N ASN A 49 20.13 7.35 -1.36
CA ASN A 49 21.06 8.48 -1.51
C ASN A 49 21.21 9.30 -0.22
N GLN A 50 20.38 9.01 0.79
CA GLN A 50 20.42 9.62 2.12
C GLN A 50 20.95 8.60 3.13
N LYS A 51 21.70 9.10 4.12
CA LYS A 51 22.19 8.26 5.22
C LYS A 51 21.01 7.68 5.99
N VAL A 52 20.91 6.35 6.01
CA VAL A 52 19.92 5.65 6.82
C VAL A 52 20.28 5.82 8.30
N THR A 53 19.31 6.26 9.10
CA THR A 53 19.46 6.45 10.55
C THR A 53 18.76 5.37 11.36
N ASP A 54 17.74 4.74 10.79
CA ASP A 54 16.97 3.68 11.43
C ASP A 54 16.45 2.68 10.40
N TYR A 55 17.01 1.46 10.39
CA TYR A 55 16.59 0.39 9.49
C TYR A 55 15.25 -0.23 9.86
N ARG A 56 14.81 -0.06 11.11
CA ARG A 56 13.58 -0.69 11.65
C ARG A 56 13.59 -2.21 11.49
N THR A 57 14.76 -2.85 11.54
CA THR A 57 14.99 -4.25 11.16
C THR A 57 14.05 -5.25 11.83
N ALA A 58 13.66 -5.01 13.08
CA ALA A 58 12.71 -5.87 13.80
C ALA A 58 11.32 -5.93 13.13
N ILE A 59 10.96 -4.88 12.41
CA ILE A 59 9.71 -4.77 11.64
C ILE A 59 9.99 -5.05 10.16
N SER A 60 10.91 -4.31 9.54
CA SER A 60 11.11 -4.31 8.08
C SER A 60 11.96 -5.47 7.54
N GLY A 61 12.72 -6.13 8.40
CA GLY A 61 13.74 -7.10 7.99
C GLY A 61 14.90 -6.51 7.19
N ILE A 62 14.97 -5.18 7.03
CA ILE A 62 16.04 -4.52 6.29
C ILE A 62 17.28 -4.38 7.17
N GLU A 63 18.45 -4.66 6.58
CA GLU A 63 19.78 -4.48 7.17
C GLU A 63 20.63 -3.67 6.19
N GLU A 64 21.71 -3.06 6.68
CA GLU A 64 22.64 -2.29 5.84
C GLU A 64 23.15 -3.07 4.62
N LYS A 65 23.46 -4.36 4.82
CA LYS A 65 23.94 -5.25 3.76
C LYS A 65 22.95 -5.40 2.59
N HIS A 66 21.65 -5.27 2.85
CA HIS A 66 20.62 -5.38 1.81
C HIS A 66 20.62 -4.16 0.87
N MET A 67 20.97 -2.97 1.38
CA MET A 67 20.90 -1.72 0.63
C MET A 67 22.23 -1.32 -0.05
N LYS A 68 23.38 -1.80 0.46
CA LYS A 68 24.72 -1.35 0.05
C LYS A 68 25.00 -1.46 -1.46
N ASN A 69 24.50 -2.51 -2.11
CA ASN A 69 24.65 -2.75 -3.55
C ASN A 69 23.30 -2.95 -4.25
N ALA A 70 22.22 -2.47 -3.62
CA ALA A 70 20.91 -2.49 -4.24
C ALA A 70 20.84 -1.50 -5.40
N GLN A 71 19.85 -1.67 -6.27
CA GLN A 71 19.64 -0.76 -7.39
C GLN A 71 19.18 0.61 -6.90
N ASP A 72 19.38 1.63 -7.72
CA ASP A 72 18.94 2.98 -7.41
C ASP A 72 17.42 3.13 -7.44
N PHE A 73 16.94 4.10 -6.66
CA PHE A 73 15.52 4.41 -6.53
C PHE A 73 14.80 4.58 -7.87
N SER A 74 15.38 5.32 -8.81
CA SER A 74 14.76 5.55 -10.11
C SER A 74 14.57 4.27 -10.92
N ALA A 75 15.49 3.32 -10.82
CA ALA A 75 15.41 2.04 -11.50
C ALA A 75 14.29 1.16 -10.92
N LEU A 76 14.23 1.03 -9.59
CA LEU A 76 13.15 0.26 -8.94
C LEU A 76 11.79 0.93 -9.11
N GLN A 77 11.71 2.25 -8.95
CA GLN A 77 10.49 3.02 -9.19
C GLN A 77 9.94 2.78 -10.60
N LEU A 78 10.79 2.82 -11.62
CA LEU A 78 10.37 2.58 -13.00
C LEU A 78 9.84 1.15 -13.20
N LYS A 79 10.51 0.14 -12.62
CA LYS A 79 10.03 -1.25 -12.65
C LYS A 79 8.64 -1.38 -12.03
N VAL A 80 8.45 -0.83 -10.82
CA VAL A 80 7.15 -0.87 -10.13
C VAL A 80 6.09 -0.13 -10.94
N LYS A 81 6.40 1.09 -11.42
CA LYS A 81 5.49 1.89 -12.25
C LYS A 81 5.01 1.13 -13.49
N ASN A 82 5.92 0.43 -14.17
CA ASN A 82 5.58 -0.36 -15.34
C ASN A 82 4.74 -1.60 -14.96
N ALA A 83 5.07 -2.27 -13.87
CA ALA A 83 4.36 -3.48 -13.43
C ALA A 83 2.90 -3.19 -13.01
N ILE A 84 2.63 -2.01 -12.45
CA ILE A 84 1.29 -1.62 -12.00
C ILE A 84 0.47 -0.86 -13.06
N ALA A 85 1.08 -0.52 -14.20
CA ALA A 85 0.44 0.32 -15.21
C ALA A 85 -0.85 -0.34 -15.76
N GLY A 86 -1.96 0.39 -15.68
CA GLY A 86 -3.27 -0.10 -16.13
C GLY A 86 -3.86 -1.22 -15.26
N LYS A 87 -3.30 -1.49 -14.08
CA LYS A 87 -3.77 -2.53 -13.15
C LYS A 87 -4.42 -1.91 -11.91
N ILE A 88 -5.38 -2.63 -11.33
CA ILE A 88 -5.85 -2.33 -9.98
C ILE A 88 -4.77 -2.79 -9.01
N VAL A 89 -4.30 -1.87 -8.17
CA VAL A 89 -3.29 -2.16 -7.14
C VAL A 89 -3.99 -2.43 -5.82
N VAL A 90 -3.72 -3.61 -5.27
CA VAL A 90 -4.24 -4.05 -3.97
C VAL A 90 -3.11 -4.01 -2.95
N GLY A 91 -3.40 -3.52 -1.74
CA GLY A 91 -2.42 -3.50 -0.65
C GLY A 91 -3.06 -3.21 0.71
N HIS A 92 -2.24 -2.81 1.68
CA HIS A 92 -2.68 -2.52 3.04
C HIS A 92 -1.99 -1.25 3.56
N GLY A 93 -2.67 -0.11 3.54
CA GLY A 93 -2.06 1.18 3.83
C GLY A 93 -1.26 1.75 2.65
N LEU A 94 -1.77 1.59 1.43
CA LEU A 94 -1.15 1.92 0.14
C LEU A 94 -0.64 3.36 0.05
N THR A 95 -1.22 4.29 0.82
CA THR A 95 -0.75 5.68 0.90
C THR A 95 0.75 5.73 1.18
N HIS A 96 1.25 4.94 2.13
CA HIS A 96 2.66 4.94 2.50
C HIS A 96 3.56 4.36 1.40
N ASP A 97 3.10 3.31 0.73
CA ASP A 97 3.80 2.70 -0.41
C ASP A 97 3.93 3.71 -1.57
N PHE A 98 2.82 4.34 -1.97
CA PHE A 98 2.82 5.30 -3.08
C PHE A 98 3.61 6.57 -2.76
N GLU A 99 3.56 7.06 -1.51
CA GLU A 99 4.39 8.16 -1.05
C GLU A 99 5.89 7.84 -1.14
N CYS A 100 6.32 6.66 -0.68
CA CYS A 100 7.73 6.29 -0.69
C CYS A 100 8.23 5.97 -2.10
N LEU A 101 7.38 5.37 -2.95
CA LEU A 101 7.63 5.13 -4.36
C LEU A 101 7.56 6.42 -5.19
N LYS A 102 6.96 7.51 -4.68
CA LYS A 102 6.67 8.74 -5.43
C LYS A 102 5.94 8.45 -6.75
N ILE A 103 4.96 7.54 -6.69
CA ILE A 103 4.11 7.18 -7.82
C ILE A 103 2.70 7.67 -7.53
N ASP A 104 2.16 8.45 -8.46
CA ASP A 104 0.75 8.81 -8.46
C ASP A 104 -0.03 7.74 -9.24
N HIS A 105 -0.90 7.00 -8.54
CA HIS A 105 -1.75 5.96 -9.13
C HIS A 105 -3.23 6.32 -8.89
N PRO A 106 -4.10 6.23 -9.91
CA PRO A 106 -5.48 6.70 -9.81
C PRO A 106 -6.22 6.08 -8.62
N GLU A 107 -6.96 6.90 -7.84
CA GLU A 107 -7.73 6.43 -6.68
C GLU A 107 -8.71 5.30 -7.03
N LEU A 108 -9.35 5.40 -8.20
CA LEU A 108 -10.25 4.37 -8.72
C LEU A 108 -9.57 3.01 -8.94
N MET A 109 -8.25 3.00 -9.11
CA MET A 109 -7.42 1.83 -9.37
C MET A 109 -6.66 1.36 -8.12
N LYS A 110 -6.98 1.88 -6.94
CA LYS A 110 -6.43 1.43 -5.65
C LYS A 110 -7.47 0.66 -4.86
N ARG A 111 -7.06 -0.42 -4.21
CA ARG A 111 -7.87 -1.23 -3.30
C ARG A 111 -7.09 -1.46 -2.01
N ASP A 112 -7.32 -0.57 -1.06
CA ASP A 112 -6.66 -0.62 0.24
C ASP A 112 -7.50 -1.41 1.25
N THR A 113 -6.96 -2.54 1.70
CA THR A 113 -7.63 -3.40 2.68
C THR A 113 -7.77 -2.73 4.05
N ALA A 114 -6.85 -1.86 4.45
CA ALA A 114 -6.95 -1.14 5.70
C ALA A 114 -8.15 -0.18 5.69
N GLU A 115 -8.34 0.56 4.59
CA GLU A 115 -9.47 1.50 4.43
C GLU A 115 -10.81 0.77 4.33
N TYR A 116 -10.87 -0.28 3.51
CA TYR A 116 -12.08 -1.06 3.32
C TYR A 116 -12.61 -1.62 4.65
N PHE A 117 -11.74 -2.24 5.44
CA PHE A 117 -12.15 -2.83 6.71
C PHE A 117 -12.31 -1.81 7.85
N ASN A 118 -11.64 -0.65 7.79
CA ASN A 118 -11.88 0.43 8.75
C ASN A 118 -13.33 0.96 8.63
N GLY A 119 -13.79 1.19 7.40
CA GLY A 119 -15.18 1.57 7.14
C GLY A 119 -16.18 0.48 7.50
N PHE A 120 -15.85 -0.79 7.23
CA PHE A 120 -16.70 -1.94 7.55
C PHE A 120 -16.87 -2.17 9.05
N LEU A 121 -15.78 -2.10 9.82
CA LEU A 121 -15.80 -2.35 11.27
C LEU A 121 -16.33 -1.15 12.07
N ARG A 122 -16.46 0.04 11.44
CA ARG A 122 -16.87 1.30 12.08
C ARG A 122 -16.04 1.62 13.33
N THR A 123 -14.75 1.29 13.29
CA THR A 123 -13.80 1.51 14.38
C THR A 123 -13.00 2.80 14.17
N ASN A 124 -12.53 3.43 15.24
CA ASN A 124 -11.64 4.59 15.16
C ASN A 124 -10.19 4.24 14.78
N LYS A 125 -9.86 2.95 14.62
CA LYS A 125 -8.51 2.47 14.32
C LYS A 125 -8.55 1.49 13.17
N LYS A 126 -7.72 1.74 12.14
CA LYS A 126 -7.54 0.81 11.02
C LYS A 126 -7.05 -0.56 11.54
N PRO A 127 -7.66 -1.67 11.11
CA PRO A 127 -7.18 -3.00 11.49
C PRO A 127 -5.84 -3.28 10.80
N GLY A 128 -4.90 -3.90 11.51
CA GLY A 128 -3.61 -4.30 10.91
C GLY A 128 -3.74 -5.57 10.06
N LEU A 129 -2.87 -5.71 9.06
CA LEU A 129 -2.89 -6.82 8.11
C LEU A 129 -2.82 -8.19 8.79
N LYS A 130 -1.99 -8.36 9.82
CA LYS A 130 -1.93 -9.61 10.61
C LYS A 130 -3.29 -10.04 11.16
N ALA A 131 -4.05 -9.10 11.72
CA ALA A 131 -5.38 -9.37 12.25
C ALA A 131 -6.37 -9.70 11.12
N LEU A 132 -6.30 -8.97 9.99
CA LEU A 132 -7.13 -9.25 8.83
C LEU A 132 -6.82 -10.60 8.20
N ALA A 133 -5.55 -10.96 8.02
CA ALA A 133 -5.14 -12.25 7.47
C ALA A 133 -5.66 -13.41 8.34
N LYS A 134 -5.56 -13.27 9.67
CA LYS A 134 -6.11 -14.28 10.60
C LYS A 134 -7.63 -14.37 10.49
N ASN A 135 -8.34 -13.24 10.53
CA ASN A 135 -9.81 -13.22 10.54
C ASN A 135 -10.42 -13.59 9.18
N GLN A 136 -9.80 -13.17 8.09
CA GLN A 136 -10.33 -13.35 6.74
C GLN A 136 -9.82 -14.61 6.06
N LEU A 137 -8.57 -15.01 6.29
CA LEU A 137 -7.95 -16.14 5.59
C LEU A 137 -7.62 -17.31 6.51
N GLY A 138 -7.73 -17.15 7.84
CA GLY A 138 -7.24 -18.15 8.80
C GLY A 138 -5.72 -18.29 8.81
N GLN A 139 -4.99 -17.31 8.27
CA GLN A 139 -3.54 -17.36 8.08
C GLN A 139 -2.82 -16.55 9.16
N GLU A 140 -1.74 -17.11 9.70
CA GLU A 140 -0.84 -16.39 10.60
C GLU A 140 0.37 -15.89 9.82
N ILE A 141 0.50 -14.57 9.72
CA ILE A 141 1.59 -13.86 9.05
C ILE A 141 2.34 -12.96 10.03
N GLN A 142 3.47 -12.38 9.58
CA GLN A 142 4.29 -11.47 10.38
C GLN A 142 4.69 -12.11 11.74
N ASN A 143 5.20 -13.35 11.67
CA ASN A 143 5.80 -14.07 12.80
C ASN A 143 7.30 -13.75 12.82
N GLY A 144 7.63 -12.50 13.16
CA GLY A 144 8.96 -11.92 13.04
C GLY A 144 8.92 -10.64 12.20
N ALA A 145 10.02 -10.35 11.53
CA ALA A 145 10.06 -9.27 10.54
C ALA A 145 9.04 -9.52 9.42
N HIS A 146 8.54 -8.44 8.85
CA HIS A 146 7.63 -8.43 7.74
C HIS A 146 8.32 -8.95 6.48
N SER A 147 7.50 -9.46 5.56
CA SER A 147 7.94 -9.91 4.25
C SER A 147 6.97 -9.32 3.24
N PRO A 148 7.41 -8.41 2.36
CA PRO A 148 6.50 -7.71 1.49
C PRO A 148 5.81 -8.65 0.50
N SER A 149 6.43 -9.79 0.16
CA SER A 149 5.77 -10.81 -0.66
C SER A 149 4.65 -11.54 0.06
N ILE A 150 4.77 -11.81 1.37
CA ILE A 150 3.70 -12.41 2.17
C ILE A 150 2.58 -11.40 2.37
N ASP A 151 2.93 -10.15 2.67
CA ASP A 151 1.98 -9.10 2.99
C ASP A 151 1.18 -8.68 1.74
N ALA A 152 1.84 -8.49 0.59
CA ALA A 152 1.17 -8.23 -0.69
C ALA A 152 0.23 -9.37 -1.09
N LYS A 153 0.65 -10.64 -0.91
CA LYS A 153 -0.20 -11.82 -1.19
C LYS A 153 -1.40 -11.90 -0.25
N ALA A 154 -1.21 -11.60 1.04
CA ALA A 154 -2.29 -11.59 2.01
C ALA A 154 -3.33 -10.51 1.69
N ALA A 155 -2.89 -9.28 1.40
CA ALA A 155 -3.78 -8.19 0.98
C ALA A 155 -4.55 -8.54 -0.31
N LEU A 156 -3.85 -9.09 -1.30
CA LEU A 156 -4.45 -9.55 -2.55
C LEU A 156 -5.50 -10.66 -2.32
N ALA A 157 -5.17 -11.66 -1.51
CA ALA A 157 -6.09 -12.75 -1.19
C ALA A 157 -7.34 -12.27 -0.42
N ILE A 158 -7.17 -11.30 0.49
CA ILE A 158 -8.27 -10.64 1.18
C ILE A 158 -9.18 -9.92 0.18
N TYR A 159 -8.61 -9.14 -0.75
CA TYR A 159 -9.39 -8.48 -1.79
C TYR A 159 -10.14 -9.49 -2.65
N VAL A 160 -9.47 -10.52 -3.18
CA VAL A 160 -10.07 -11.55 -4.01
C VAL A 160 -11.24 -12.25 -3.31
N LYS A 161 -11.08 -12.58 -2.02
CA LYS A 161 -12.15 -13.18 -1.20
C LYS A 161 -13.39 -12.28 -1.10
N ASN A 162 -13.17 -10.97 -0.94
CA ASN A 162 -14.23 -9.99 -0.70
C ASN A 162 -14.64 -9.21 -1.96
N ARG A 163 -14.09 -9.54 -3.13
CA ARG A 163 -14.18 -8.71 -4.35
C ARG A 163 -15.62 -8.37 -4.73
N LYS A 164 -16.51 -9.35 -4.71
CA LYS A 164 -17.91 -9.15 -5.11
C LYS A 164 -18.56 -8.04 -4.28
N GLU A 165 -18.49 -8.17 -2.96
CA GLU A 165 -19.04 -7.17 -2.02
C GLU A 165 -18.25 -5.85 -2.02
N TRP A 166 -16.96 -5.90 -2.35
CA TRP A 166 -16.13 -4.71 -2.47
C TRP A 166 -16.53 -3.87 -3.68
N GLU A 167 -16.66 -4.48 -4.85
CA GLU A 167 -16.96 -3.79 -6.10
C GLU A 167 -18.46 -3.42 -6.25
N GLU A 168 -19.36 -4.08 -5.52
CA GLU A 168 -20.79 -3.73 -5.47
C GLU A 168 -21.07 -2.48 -4.62
N LYS A 169 -20.17 -2.10 -3.71
CA LYS A 169 -20.34 -0.87 -2.92
C LYS A 169 -20.03 0.34 -3.81
N PRO A 170 -20.95 1.32 -3.91
CA PRO A 170 -20.59 2.60 -4.51
C PRO A 170 -19.40 3.16 -3.72
N MET A 171 -18.30 3.47 -4.43
CA MET A 171 -17.15 4.15 -3.86
C MET A 171 -17.68 5.39 -3.14
N ASN A 172 -17.59 5.38 -1.81
CA ASN A 172 -18.16 6.44 -0.99
C ASN A 172 -17.23 7.66 -1.09
N TYR A 173 -17.43 8.48 -2.13
CA TYR A 173 -16.70 9.73 -2.37
C TYR A 173 -17.06 10.85 -1.37
N GLY A 174 -17.37 10.52 -0.11
CA GLY A 174 -17.81 11.49 0.89
C GLY A 174 -16.66 12.01 1.73
N ARG A 175 -16.04 13.15 1.32
CA ARG A 175 -15.60 14.27 2.21
C ARG A 175 -14.81 15.43 1.55
N PHE A 176 -15.01 15.76 0.27
CA PHE A 176 -14.38 16.97 -0.31
C PHE A 176 -15.34 17.93 -1.03
N TYR A 177 -16.65 17.67 -1.01
CA TYR A 177 -17.67 18.59 -1.57
C TYR A 177 -18.91 18.64 -0.67
N ASP A 178 -18.74 19.04 0.59
CA ASP A 178 -19.79 19.70 1.36
C ASP A 178 -19.21 21.08 1.74
N TYR A 179 -19.12 21.97 0.76
CA TYR A 179 -19.21 23.39 1.05
C TYR A 179 -20.69 23.72 0.84
N ASP A 180 -21.40 23.91 1.96
CA ASP A 180 -22.73 24.49 1.98
C ASP A 180 -22.70 25.77 1.15
N TYR A 181 -23.32 25.73 -0.02
CA TYR A 181 -23.52 26.87 -0.90
C TYR A 181 -24.92 27.45 -0.64
N ASP A 182 -25.30 27.56 0.63
CA ASP A 182 -26.59 28.11 1.08
C ASP A 182 -26.35 29.03 2.29
N ASP A 183 -25.69 30.17 2.06
CA ASP A 183 -26.02 31.44 2.75
C ASP A 183 -25.22 32.60 2.13
N TYR A 184 -25.69 33.09 0.98
CA TYR A 184 -25.43 34.48 0.57
C TYR A 184 -26.77 35.20 0.57
N ASP A 185 -27.21 35.58 1.78
CA ASP A 185 -28.27 36.56 1.94
C ASP A 185 -27.73 37.90 1.40
N TYR A 186 -28.31 38.32 0.28
CA TYR A 186 -28.12 39.65 -0.29
C TYR A 186 -28.91 40.64 0.55
N ASP A 187 -28.27 41.26 1.54
CA ASP A 187 -28.80 42.48 2.14
C ASP A 187 -27.91 43.68 1.80
N TYR A 188 -28.46 44.47 0.88
CA TYR A 188 -28.13 45.87 0.62
C TYR A 188 -28.08 46.66 1.94
N TYR A 189 -27.00 47.41 2.18
CA TYR A 189 -26.98 48.86 2.47
C TYR A 189 -25.55 49.41 2.44
#